data_AF-A0A945AUZ5-F1
#
_entry.id   AF-A0A945AUZ5-F1
#
_cell.length_a   1.000
_cell.length_b   1.000
_cell.length_c   1.000
_cell.angle_alpha   90.00
_cell.angle_beta   90.00
_cell.angle_gamma   90.00
#
_symmetry.space_group_name_H-M   'P 1'
#
loop_
_entity.id
_entity.type
_entity.pdbx_description
1 polymer ?
#
loop_
_entity_poly.entity_id
_entity_poly.type
_entity_poly.pdbx_seq_one_letter_code
_entity_poly.pdbx_strand_id
1 'polypeptide(L)'
;MHFLHPEKNDLAVVGMIQPDSGQWGITDLQSQVIARMILADRKAPQAKSWLQKQRQRSSNTHFIRYIDSPRHALEIEHFNYSKRLKKLINGMNRRLRHAPV
;
A
#
# COMPACT_ATOMS: atom_id res chain seq x y z
N MET A 1 -5.72 -0.06 4.10
CA MET A 1 -4.46 -0.71 3.65
C MET A 1 -3.64 -0.98 4.89
N HIS A 2 -3.12 -2.18 5.10
CA HIS A 2 -2.51 -2.57 6.38
C HIS A 2 -1.02 -2.19 6.53
N PHE A 3 -0.51 -1.20 5.77
CA PHE A 3 0.93 -0.90 5.75
C PHE A 3 1.27 0.60 5.78
N LEU A 4 0.30 1.49 5.54
CA LEU A 4 0.48 2.94 5.65
C LEU A 4 -0.45 3.44 6.75
N HIS A 5 0.04 4.36 7.60
CA HIS A 5 -0.85 5.01 8.56
C HIS A 5 -1.94 5.79 7.81
N PRO A 6 -3.20 5.78 8.28
CA PRO A 6 -4.30 6.49 7.62
C PRO A 6 -4.13 8.02 7.53
N GLU A 7 -3.22 8.60 8.33
CA GLU A 7 -3.11 10.05 8.57
C GLU A 7 -1.65 10.53 8.53
N LYS A 8 -0.77 9.87 9.31
CA LYS A 8 0.67 10.16 9.33
C LYS A 8 1.33 9.78 8.00
N ASN A 9 2.25 10.61 7.51
CA ASN A 9 2.90 10.44 6.18
C ASN A 9 4.30 9.86 6.25
N ASP A 10 4.81 9.70 7.45
CA ASP A 10 6.14 9.28 7.85
C ASP A 10 6.13 7.92 8.60
N LEU A 11 4.95 7.35 8.84
CA LEU A 11 4.76 6.06 9.50
C LEU A 11 4.21 5.00 8.56
N ALA A 12 4.91 3.88 8.47
CA ALA A 12 4.53 2.70 7.71
C ALA A 12 4.99 1.41 8.42
N VAL A 13 4.30 0.31 8.15
CA VAL A 13 4.62 -1.03 8.69
C VAL A 13 4.72 -2.01 7.53
N VAL A 14 5.77 -2.81 7.48
CA VAL A 14 5.91 -3.88 6.47
C VAL A 14 5.52 -5.22 7.10
N GLY A 15 4.69 -6.00 6.41
CA GLY A 15 4.35 -7.36 6.82
C GLY A 15 3.20 -7.51 7.81
N MET A 16 2.51 -6.43 8.17
CA MET A 16 1.29 -6.50 9.00
C MET A 16 0.08 -6.99 8.18
N ILE A 17 0.14 -8.24 7.72
CA ILE A 17 -0.85 -8.91 6.87
C ILE A 17 -0.82 -10.43 7.11
N GLN A 18 -1.93 -11.12 6.85
CA GLN A 18 -1.99 -12.58 6.77
C GLN A 18 -2.44 -12.99 5.36
N PRO A 19 -1.53 -13.13 4.38
CA PRO A 19 -1.91 -13.60 3.06
C PRO A 19 -2.36 -15.07 3.09
N ASP A 20 -3.20 -15.43 2.13
CA ASP A 20 -3.51 -16.82 1.75
C ASP A 20 -2.33 -17.54 1.04
N SER A 21 -1.10 -17.02 1.18
CA SER A 21 0.11 -17.46 0.51
C SER A 21 1.38 -17.05 1.29
N GLY A 22 2.57 -17.17 0.69
CA GLY A 22 3.80 -16.56 1.22
C GLY A 22 3.79 -15.01 1.25
N GLN A 23 4.50 -14.41 2.21
CA GLN A 23 4.53 -12.96 2.45
C GLN A 23 5.61 -12.20 1.68
N TRP A 24 6.74 -12.82 1.32
CA TRP A 24 7.95 -12.12 0.87
C TRP A 24 7.73 -11.22 -0.36
N GLY A 25 6.98 -11.70 -1.35
CA GLY A 25 6.67 -10.90 -2.53
C GLY A 25 5.78 -9.68 -2.22
N ILE A 26 4.91 -9.79 -1.21
CA ILE A 26 4.03 -8.68 -0.82
C ILE A 26 4.81 -7.66 0.02
N THR A 27 5.68 -8.10 0.93
CA THR A 27 6.49 -7.21 1.77
C THR A 27 7.50 -6.41 0.93
N ASP A 28 8.04 -6.99 -0.13
CA ASP A 28 8.83 -6.24 -1.13
C ASP A 28 7.99 -5.14 -1.79
N LEU A 29 6.80 -5.46 -2.30
CA LEU A 29 5.91 -4.47 -2.92
C LEU A 29 5.48 -3.37 -1.94
N GLN A 30 5.25 -3.69 -0.66
CA GLN A 30 4.98 -2.69 0.39
C GLN A 30 6.18 -1.75 0.56
N SER A 31 7.38 -2.30 0.68
CA SER A 31 8.63 -1.55 0.81
C SER A 31 8.87 -0.61 -0.39
N GLN A 32 8.57 -1.08 -1.61
CA GLN A 32 8.63 -0.27 -2.81
C GLN A 32 7.67 0.93 -2.81
N VAL A 33 6.47 0.79 -2.24
CA VAL A 33 5.55 1.93 -2.06
C VAL A 33 6.08 2.89 -1.00
N ILE A 34 6.63 2.39 0.10
CA ILE A 34 7.21 3.20 1.18
C ILE A 34 8.40 4.02 0.70
N ALA A 35 9.32 3.44 -0.06
CA ALA A 35 10.45 4.17 -0.64
C ALA A 35 9.98 5.37 -1.51
N ARG A 36 8.91 5.16 -2.28
CA ARG A 36 8.29 6.22 -3.10
C ARG A 36 7.55 7.26 -2.27
N MET A 37 6.95 6.86 -1.15
CA MET A 37 6.35 7.78 -0.19
C MET A 37 7.41 8.72 0.38
N ILE A 38 8.55 8.19 0.81
CA ILE A 38 9.68 8.97 1.33
C ILE A 38 10.17 9.96 0.28
N LEU A 39 10.35 9.52 -0.96
CA LEU A 39 10.78 10.41 -2.06
C LEU A 39 9.74 11.50 -2.35
N ALA A 40 8.46 11.13 -2.38
CA ALA A 40 7.38 12.06 -2.64
C ALA A 40 7.26 13.14 -1.55
N ASP A 41 7.51 12.76 -0.30
CA ASP A 41 7.50 13.70 0.82
C ASP A 41 8.58 14.78 0.70
N ARG A 42 9.74 14.42 0.14
CA ARG A 42 10.87 15.35 -0.05
C ARG A 42 10.72 16.26 -1.26
N LYS A 43 10.19 15.75 -2.38
CA LYS A 43 10.36 16.42 -3.69
C LYS A 43 9.11 16.47 -4.58
N ALA A 44 8.04 15.75 -4.25
CA ALA A 44 6.89 15.61 -5.16
C ALA A 44 5.54 15.73 -4.45
N PRO A 45 5.09 16.98 -4.15
CA PRO A 45 3.80 17.24 -3.49
C PRO A 45 2.62 16.57 -4.20
N GLN A 46 2.62 16.55 -5.54
CA GLN A 46 1.59 15.88 -6.34
C GLN A 46 1.51 14.36 -6.11
N ALA A 47 2.66 13.70 -5.91
CA ALA A 47 2.72 12.26 -5.61
C ALA A 47 2.27 12.00 -4.16
N LYS A 48 2.70 12.85 -3.22
CA LYS A 48 2.28 12.80 -1.81
C LYS A 48 0.76 12.92 -1.69
N SER A 49 0.18 13.99 -2.24
CA SER A 49 -1.28 14.23 -2.21
C SER A 49 -2.07 13.12 -2.91
N TRP A 50 -1.52 12.55 -4.00
CA TRP A 50 -2.16 11.43 -4.66
C TRP A 50 -2.16 10.16 -3.79
N LEU A 51 -1.03 9.84 -3.15
CA LEU A 51 -0.93 8.68 -2.26
C LEU A 51 -1.88 8.83 -1.07
N GLN A 52 -1.98 10.01 -0.47
CA GLN A 52 -2.94 10.32 0.60
C GLN A 52 -4.38 10.02 0.18
N LYS A 53 -4.79 10.48 -1.01
CA LYS A 53 -6.11 10.16 -1.58
C LYS A 53 -6.30 8.65 -1.78
N GLN A 54 -5.26 7.90 -2.14
CA GLN A 54 -5.36 6.44 -2.27
C GLN A 54 -5.51 5.72 -0.93
N ARG A 55 -4.97 6.27 0.17
CA ARG A 55 -5.12 5.70 1.53
C ARG A 55 -6.57 5.74 2.02
N GLN A 56 -7.26 6.83 1.72
CA GLN A 56 -8.65 7.05 2.11
C GLN A 56 -9.65 6.21 1.31
N ARG A 57 -9.22 5.67 0.15
CA ARG A 57 -10.07 4.76 -0.64
C ARG A 57 -10.16 3.41 0.06
N SER A 58 -11.36 3.08 0.55
CA SER A 58 -11.67 1.72 0.98
C SER A 58 -11.47 0.76 -0.20
N SER A 59 -10.88 -0.40 0.07
CA SER A 59 -10.96 -1.53 -0.85
C SER A 59 -12.04 -2.46 -0.33
N ASN A 60 -13.29 -2.18 -0.65
CA ASN A 60 -14.40 -3.07 -0.31
C ASN A 60 -14.46 -4.31 -1.22
N THR A 61 -13.34 -4.76 -1.75
CA THR A 61 -13.26 -5.94 -2.63
C THR A 61 -12.57 -7.07 -1.88
N HIS A 62 -13.21 -7.55 -0.81
CA HIS A 62 -12.87 -8.85 -0.23
C HIS A 62 -13.87 -9.86 -0.79
N PHE A 63 -13.43 -10.66 -1.76
CA PHE A 63 -14.25 -11.73 -2.35
C PHE A 63 -14.26 -13.00 -1.50
N ILE A 64 -13.35 -13.10 -0.53
CA ILE A 64 -13.22 -14.25 0.37
C ILE A 64 -13.83 -13.88 1.71
N ARG A 65 -14.75 -14.72 2.18
CA ARG A 65 -15.35 -14.61 3.51
C ARG A 65 -14.66 -15.59 4.44
N TYR A 66 -13.87 -15.05 5.36
CA TYR A 66 -13.19 -15.83 6.38
C TYR A 66 -14.08 -16.02 7.61
N ILE A 67 -13.73 -16.99 8.44
CA ILE A 67 -14.42 -17.24 9.70
C ILE A 67 -14.20 -16.04 10.62
N ASP A 68 -15.22 -15.67 11.39
CA ASP A 68 -15.12 -14.58 12.35
C ASP A 68 -14.29 -15.04 13.56
N SER A 69 -12.99 -14.79 13.50
CA SER A 69 -12.03 -15.08 14.58
C SER A 69 -10.90 -14.04 14.56
N PRO A 70 -10.31 -13.71 15.73
CA PRO A 70 -9.22 -12.74 15.83
C PRO A 70 -8.05 -12.99 14.86
N ARG A 71 -7.79 -14.26 14.50
CA ARG A 71 -6.74 -14.64 13.55
C ARG A 71 -6.97 -14.06 12.14
N HIS A 72 -8.22 -13.87 11.73
CA HIS A 72 -8.57 -13.44 10.38
C HIS A 72 -8.61 -11.90 10.22
N ALA A 73 -8.26 -11.15 11.27
CA ALA A 73 -8.32 -9.68 11.29
C ALA A 73 -7.42 -8.98 10.26
N LEU A 74 -6.34 -9.65 9.82
CA LEU A 74 -5.35 -9.08 8.89
C LEU A 74 -5.32 -9.79 7.54
N GLU A 75 -6.31 -10.61 7.24
CA GLU A 75 -6.30 -11.44 6.04
C GLU A 75 -6.45 -10.65 4.76
N ILE A 76 -5.68 -11.07 3.77
CA ILE A 76 -5.68 -10.51 2.44
C ILE A 76 -5.58 -11.63 1.40
N GLU A 77 -6.32 -11.48 0.31
CA GLU A 77 -6.16 -12.33 -0.86
C GLU A 77 -4.94 -11.83 -1.66
N HIS A 78 -3.97 -12.72 -1.88
CA HIS A 78 -2.65 -12.38 -2.41
C HIS A 78 -2.74 -11.59 -3.72
N PHE A 79 -3.50 -12.08 -4.69
CA PHE A 79 -3.47 -11.56 -6.05
C PHE A 79 -4.03 -10.13 -6.12
N ASN A 80 -5.18 -9.88 -5.51
CA ASN A 80 -5.82 -8.58 -5.48
C ASN A 80 -4.98 -7.58 -4.69
N TYR A 81 -4.39 -8.01 -3.56
CA TYR A 81 -3.50 -7.14 -2.78
C TYR A 81 -2.24 -6.76 -3.57
N SER A 82 -1.56 -7.75 -4.16
CA SER A 82 -0.40 -7.54 -5.03
C SER A 82 -0.72 -6.63 -6.22
N LYS A 83 -1.87 -6.85 -6.88
CA LYS A 83 -2.35 -5.99 -7.98
C LYS A 83 -2.60 -4.56 -7.52
N ARG A 84 -3.15 -4.36 -6.32
CA ARG A 84 -3.33 -3.02 -5.73
C ARG A 84 -1.99 -2.33 -5.47
N LEU A 85 -1.02 -3.02 -4.88
CA LEU A 85 0.31 -2.45 -4.63
C LEU A 85 1.02 -2.07 -5.94
N LYS A 86 0.98 -2.93 -6.96
CA LYS A 86 1.52 -2.63 -8.30
C LYS A 86 0.85 -1.40 -8.92
N LYS A 87 -0.47 -1.23 -8.76
CA LYS A 87 -1.18 0.00 -9.19
C LYS A 87 -0.69 1.25 -8.43
N LEU A 88 -0.43 1.14 -7.13
CA LEU A 88 0.14 2.24 -6.35
C LEU A 88 1.53 2.62 -6.85
N ILE A 89 2.41 1.64 -7.04
CA ILE A 89 3.76 1.82 -7.57
C ILE A 89 3.72 2.54 -8.92
N ASN A 90 2.89 2.06 -9.85
CA ASN A 90 2.75 2.66 -11.17
C ASN A 90 2.20 4.10 -11.11
N GLY A 91 1.22 4.35 -10.24
CA GLY A 91 0.66 5.68 -10.04
C GLY A 91 1.64 6.68 -9.42
N MET A 92 2.47 6.22 -8.48
CA MET A 92 3.56 7.00 -7.90
C MET A 92 4.65 7.28 -8.93
N ASN A 93 5.13 6.27 -9.66
CA ASN A 93 6.15 6.42 -10.69
C ASN A 93 5.78 7.49 -11.71
N ARG A 94 4.53 7.51 -12.20
CA ARG A 94 4.04 8.53 -13.13
C ARG A 94 4.21 9.95 -12.59
N ARG A 95 3.95 10.16 -11.31
CA ARG A 95 3.98 11.48 -10.65
C ARG A 95 5.38 11.89 -10.19
N LEU A 96 6.20 10.93 -9.82
CA LEU A 96 7.59 11.16 -9.45
C LEU A 96 8.44 11.57 -10.65
N ARG A 97 8.15 11.07 -11.86
CA ARG A 97 8.86 11.50 -13.09
C ARG A 97 8.73 12.99 -13.42
N HIS A 98 7.71 13.65 -12.89
CA HIS A 98 7.47 15.08 -13.10
C HIS A 98 7.92 15.91 -11.88
N ALA A 99 8.64 15.31 -10.93
CA ALA A 99 9.20 16.05 -9.81
C ALA A 99 10.40 16.89 -10.27
N PRO A 100 10.52 18.15 -9.83
CA PRO A 100 11.73 18.93 -10.05
C PRO A 100 12.93 18.22 -9.39
N VAL A 101 14.10 18.28 -10.05
CA VAL A 101 15.35 17.64 -9.62
C VAL A 101 15.85 18.26 -8.32
#